data_AF-A0A9K3KAM7-F1
#
_entry.id   AF-A0A9K3KAM7-F1
#
_cell.length_a   1.000
_cell.length_b   1.000
_cell.length_c   1.000
_cell.angle_alpha   90.00
_cell.angle_beta   90.00
_cell.angle_gamma   90.00
#
_symmetry.space_group_name_H-M   'P 1'
#
loop_
_entity.id
_entity.type
_entity.pdbx_description
1 polymer ?
#
loop_
_entity_poly.entity_id
_entity_poly.type
_entity_poly.pdbx_seq_one_letter_code
_entity_poly.pdbx_strand_id
1 'polypeptide(L)'
;MKSNLDHKHSHYTSNRDVHKMSEIVQTTPFSSFLGVVKKCPVQIRNKSDHTVSTSATEATEDLKFVSFVDTVSVRRTLSLDSYTKEELLACWFTEEEFSRMKKSSMALVAKMNTGSSSVSKYCTRGLEKHTRVQSRQRLKNRYDSICAVLDEQDKLYDEGFSGDDERISRVYSSRTSSSILWAHVVGLHDQKEAEKYL
;
A
#
# COMPACT_ATOMS: atom_id res chain seq x y z
N MET A 1 -2.89 -55.34 -39.32
CA MET A 1 -2.52 -54.68 -38.05
C MET A 1 -2.81 -53.19 -38.20
N LYS A 2 -3.93 -52.71 -37.64
CA LYS A 2 -4.36 -51.30 -37.73
C LYS A 2 -3.97 -50.62 -36.42
N SER A 3 -3.03 -49.69 -36.46
CA SER A 3 -2.61 -48.88 -35.31
C SER A 3 -3.54 -47.66 -35.17
N ASN A 4 -4.34 -47.65 -34.10
CA ASN A 4 -5.11 -46.48 -33.66
C ASN A 4 -4.17 -45.45 -33.04
N LEU A 5 -4.16 -44.24 -33.60
CA LEU A 5 -3.51 -43.06 -33.05
C LEU A 5 -4.58 -42.25 -32.30
N ASP A 6 -4.68 -42.43 -30.98
CA ASP A 6 -5.58 -41.67 -30.14
C ASP A 6 -5.02 -40.25 -29.92
N HIS A 7 -5.56 -39.28 -30.66
CA HIS A 7 -5.38 -37.86 -30.43
C HIS A 7 -6.20 -37.43 -29.20
N LYS A 8 -5.56 -37.39 -28.02
CA LYS A 8 -6.13 -36.74 -26.83
C LYS A 8 -6.06 -35.22 -26.99
N HIS A 9 -7.16 -34.62 -27.44
CA HIS A 9 -7.42 -33.19 -27.22
C HIS A 9 -7.69 -32.96 -25.74
N SER A 10 -6.67 -32.47 -25.02
CA SER A 10 -6.84 -31.95 -23.66
C SER A 10 -7.50 -30.58 -23.76
N HIS A 11 -8.79 -30.55 -23.44
CA HIS A 11 -9.59 -29.34 -23.34
C HIS A 11 -9.06 -28.47 -22.19
N TYR A 12 -8.41 -27.35 -22.53
CA TYR A 12 -8.18 -26.24 -21.62
C TYR A 12 -9.55 -25.59 -21.31
N THR A 13 -10.18 -26.00 -20.22
CA THR A 13 -11.44 -25.41 -19.76
C THR A 13 -11.20 -24.00 -19.22
N SER A 14 -11.58 -23.03 -20.04
CA SER A 14 -12.41 -21.87 -19.68
C SER A 14 -12.23 -21.28 -18.27
N ASN A 15 -11.53 -20.14 -18.22
CA ASN A 15 -11.55 -19.14 -17.14
C ASN A 15 -12.98 -18.70 -16.79
N ARG A 16 -13.64 -19.40 -15.86
CA ARG A 16 -14.97 -19.01 -15.38
C ARG A 16 -15.13 -19.25 -13.89
N ASP A 17 -14.30 -18.60 -13.07
CA ASP A 17 -14.53 -18.51 -11.62
C ASP A 17 -13.97 -17.24 -10.96
N VAL A 18 -14.13 -16.07 -11.61
CA VAL A 18 -13.86 -14.77 -10.96
C VAL A 18 -15.10 -14.24 -10.21
N HIS A 19 -16.18 -15.01 -10.12
CA HIS A 19 -17.44 -14.59 -9.46
C HIS A 19 -17.66 -15.16 -8.06
N LYS A 20 -16.75 -15.97 -7.51
CA LYS A 20 -16.84 -16.46 -6.13
C LYS A 20 -15.96 -15.73 -5.10
N MET A 21 -15.23 -14.70 -5.52
CA MET A 21 -14.34 -13.93 -4.63
C MET A 21 -14.99 -12.67 -4.02
N SER A 22 -16.27 -12.39 -4.28
CA SER A 22 -16.99 -11.27 -3.64
C SER A 22 -17.67 -11.63 -2.31
N GLU A 23 -17.65 -12.90 -1.88
CA GLU A 23 -18.27 -13.32 -0.61
C GLU A 23 -17.28 -13.57 0.55
N ILE A 24 -15.97 -13.49 0.30
CA ILE A 24 -14.93 -13.56 1.37
C ILE A 24 -14.49 -12.14 1.77
N VAL A 25 -15.46 -11.28 2.10
CA VAL A 25 -15.19 -10.01 2.81
C VAL A 25 -16.25 -9.84 3.89
N GLN A 26 -16.39 -10.87 4.74
CA GLN A 26 -16.93 -10.69 6.08
C GLN A 26 -15.82 -11.04 7.06
N THR A 27 -15.26 -9.99 7.66
CA THR A 27 -14.72 -9.97 9.03
C THR A 27 -13.91 -11.19 9.45
N THR A 28 -12.64 -11.24 9.08
CA THR A 28 -11.65 -11.92 9.92
C THR A 28 -10.72 -10.87 10.53
N PRO A 29 -10.48 -10.92 11.86
CA PRO A 29 -9.49 -10.07 12.48
C PRO A 29 -8.10 -10.52 12.01
N PHE A 30 -7.38 -9.62 11.37
CA PHE A 30 -5.97 -9.77 10.98
C PHE A 30 -5.09 -9.71 12.24
N SER A 31 -5.23 -10.69 13.12
CA SER A 31 -4.52 -10.78 14.39
C SER A 31 -4.07 -12.22 14.61
N SER A 32 -2.92 -12.58 14.03
CA SER A 32 -1.94 -13.57 14.52
C SER A 32 -1.10 -14.14 13.38
N PHE A 33 -0.26 -13.30 12.77
CA PHE A 33 0.91 -13.79 12.01
C PHE A 33 2.14 -12.97 12.39
N LEU A 34 2.42 -12.90 13.70
CA LEU A 34 3.75 -12.55 14.19
C LEU A 34 4.60 -13.83 14.18
N GLY A 35 5.01 -14.24 12.99
CA GLY A 35 6.13 -15.16 12.84
C GLY A 35 7.39 -14.47 13.37
N VAL A 36 8.16 -15.19 14.18
CA VAL A 36 9.44 -14.76 14.73
C VAL A 36 10.37 -14.34 13.59
N VAL A 37 10.46 -13.04 13.32
CA VAL A 37 11.44 -12.46 12.41
C VAL A 37 12.80 -12.65 13.06
N LYS A 38 13.56 -13.66 12.61
CA LYS A 38 14.98 -13.76 12.92
C LYS A 38 15.64 -12.48 12.41
N LYS A 39 16.20 -11.69 13.33
CA LYS A 39 17.00 -10.52 13.02
C LYS A 39 18.21 -10.97 12.21
N CYS A 40 18.15 -10.83 10.89
CA CYS A 40 19.36 -10.82 10.07
C CYS A 40 20.06 -9.48 10.36
N PRO A 41 21.33 -9.48 10.82
CA PRO A 41 22.09 -8.24 10.93
C PRO A 41 22.31 -7.68 9.53
N VAL A 42 21.56 -6.63 9.19
CA VAL A 42 21.76 -5.87 7.95
C VAL A 42 23.09 -5.14 8.09
N GLN A 43 24.15 -5.68 7.48
CA GLN A 43 25.40 -4.95 7.31
C GLN A 43 25.25 -3.99 6.13
N ILE A 44 24.91 -2.73 6.45
CA ILE A 44 24.93 -1.64 5.47
C ILE A 44 26.40 -1.37 5.12
N ARG A 45 26.86 -1.92 4.00
CA ARG A 45 28.19 -1.67 3.45
C ARG A 45 28.16 -0.39 2.61
N ASN A 46 28.31 0.76 3.27
CA ASN A 46 28.52 2.02 2.60
C ASN A 46 30.00 2.15 2.18
N LYS A 47 30.31 1.84 0.93
CA LYS A 47 31.52 2.33 0.25
C LYS A 47 31.21 2.65 -1.20
N SER A 48 31.00 3.93 -1.47
CA SER A 48 31.13 4.49 -2.81
C SER A 48 31.95 5.78 -2.68
N ASP A 49 33.26 5.64 -2.88
CA ASP A 49 34.18 6.76 -3.09
C ASP A 49 33.99 7.26 -4.52
N HIS A 50 33.13 8.26 -4.70
CA HIS A 50 33.05 9.03 -5.95
C HIS A 50 33.73 10.39 -5.74
N THR A 51 35.03 10.43 -6.00
CA THR A 51 35.81 11.67 -6.14
C THR A 51 35.71 12.16 -7.60
N VAL A 52 34.65 12.92 -7.90
CA VAL A 52 34.61 13.73 -9.13
C VAL A 52 35.07 15.14 -8.77
N SER A 53 36.31 15.45 -9.15
CA SER A 53 36.89 16.79 -9.04
C SER A 53 36.47 17.60 -10.27
N THR A 54 35.52 18.51 -10.09
CA THR A 54 35.16 19.52 -11.10
C THR A 54 35.51 20.89 -10.52
N SER A 55 36.41 21.60 -11.21
CA SER A 55 36.96 22.88 -10.76
C SER A 55 35.99 24.05 -10.96
N ALA A 56 35.65 24.68 -9.83
CA ALA A 56 35.36 26.09 -9.59
C ALA A 56 34.53 26.91 -10.60
N THR A 57 33.37 27.38 -10.13
CA THR A 57 33.01 28.80 -10.23
C THR A 57 32.40 29.20 -8.88
N GLU A 58 33.02 30.17 -8.22
CA GLU A 58 32.78 30.56 -6.83
C GLU A 58 31.42 31.28 -6.65
N ALA A 59 30.43 30.53 -6.19
CA ALA A 59 29.38 31.02 -5.32
C ALA A 59 29.38 30.09 -4.11
N THR A 60 29.64 30.60 -2.91
CA THR A 60 29.53 29.81 -1.67
C THR A 60 28.05 29.55 -1.40
N GLU A 61 27.48 28.59 -2.12
CA GLU A 61 26.21 28.00 -1.73
C GLU A 61 26.45 27.26 -0.42
N ASP A 62 25.83 27.75 0.67
CA ASP A 62 25.81 27.05 1.94
C ASP A 62 25.28 25.63 1.71
N LEU A 63 26.20 24.67 1.68
CA LEU A 63 25.88 23.26 1.49
C LEU A 63 25.06 22.81 2.70
N LYS A 64 23.76 22.62 2.49
CA LYS A 64 22.86 22.06 3.50
C LYS A 64 23.19 20.58 3.65
N PHE A 65 23.83 20.23 4.77
CA PHE A 65 24.07 18.83 5.13
C PHE A 65 22.96 18.33 6.06
N VAL A 66 22.46 17.12 5.80
CA VAL A 66 21.53 16.43 6.69
C VAL A 66 22.34 15.46 7.54
N SER A 67 22.35 15.68 8.85
CA SER A 67 22.91 14.74 9.83
C SER A 67 21.81 14.19 10.72
N PHE A 68 21.88 12.91 11.05
CA PHE A 68 20.95 12.29 12.00
C PHE A 68 21.54 12.31 13.41
N VAL A 69 20.70 12.58 14.41
CA VAL A 69 21.08 12.52 15.81
C VAL A 69 21.17 11.04 16.22
N ASP A 70 22.29 10.65 16.81
CA ASP A 70 22.58 9.25 17.20
C ASP A 70 21.71 8.78 18.38
N THR A 71 21.23 9.71 19.20
CA THR A 71 20.40 9.45 20.36
C THR A 71 18.93 9.81 20.10
N VAL A 72 18.04 8.82 20.15
CA VAL A 72 16.58 9.02 20.05
C VAL A 72 15.97 9.09 21.45
N SER A 73 15.23 10.16 21.75
CA SER A 73 14.42 10.24 22.96
C SER A 73 13.07 9.58 22.73
N VAL A 74 12.76 8.54 23.50
CA VAL A 74 11.47 7.83 23.43
C VAL A 74 10.60 8.26 24.60
N ARG A 75 9.41 8.77 24.31
CA ARG A 75 8.37 9.03 25.32
C ARG A 75 7.33 7.93 25.25
N ARG A 76 6.92 7.42 26.42
CA ARG A 76 5.78 6.51 26.51
C ARG A 76 4.50 7.31 26.41
N THR A 77 3.61 6.92 25.50
CA THR A 77 2.24 7.41 25.44
C THR A 77 1.34 6.49 26.23
N LEU A 78 0.30 7.04 26.85
CA LEU A 78 -0.71 6.24 27.54
C LEU A 78 -1.43 5.34 26.52
N SER A 79 -1.71 4.09 26.90
CA SER A 79 -2.58 3.21 26.12
C SER A 79 -4.02 3.70 26.25
N LEU A 80 -4.83 3.62 25.19
CA LEU A 80 -6.27 3.92 25.24
C LEU A 80 -6.99 3.08 26.30
N ASP A 81 -6.55 1.84 26.52
CA ASP A 81 -7.12 0.94 27.53
C ASP A 81 -6.83 1.40 28.97
N SER A 82 -5.89 2.33 29.15
CA SER A 82 -5.50 2.87 30.45
C SER A 82 -6.17 4.21 30.76
N TYR A 83 -7.04 4.73 29.87
CA TYR A 83 -7.70 6.02 30.09
C TYR A 83 -8.76 5.90 31.17
N THR A 84 -8.82 6.88 32.07
CA THR A 84 -9.96 7.01 32.99
C THR A 84 -11.21 7.46 32.24
N LYS A 85 -12.38 7.33 32.88
CA LYS A 85 -13.64 7.78 32.28
C LYS A 85 -13.65 9.29 32.03
N GLU A 86 -13.03 10.05 32.93
CA GLU A 86 -12.87 11.50 32.82
C GLU A 86 -11.99 11.87 31.63
N GLU A 87 -10.89 11.14 31.41
CA GLU A 87 -10.01 11.33 30.24
C GLU A 87 -10.70 10.97 28.92
N LEU A 88 -11.50 9.89 28.90
CA LEU A 88 -12.32 9.53 27.75
C LEU A 88 -13.38 10.60 27.43
N LEU A 89 -14.00 11.18 28.45
CA LEU A 89 -14.95 12.29 28.29
C LEU A 89 -14.27 13.60 27.86
N ALA A 90 -12.98 13.77 28.19
CA ALA A 90 -12.18 14.92 27.78
C ALA A 90 -11.56 14.78 26.38
N CYS A 91 -11.73 13.63 25.72
CA CYS A 91 -11.31 13.45 24.34
C CYS A 91 -12.06 14.38 23.38
N TRP A 92 -11.44 14.72 22.25
CA TRP A 92 -12.01 15.65 21.27
C TRP A 92 -13.35 15.21 20.68
N PHE A 93 -13.62 13.92 20.66
CA PHE A 93 -14.86 13.34 20.16
C PHE A 93 -15.33 12.23 21.08
N THR A 94 -16.63 12.20 21.35
CA THR A 94 -17.25 11.04 22.00
C THR A 94 -17.40 9.88 21.01
N GLU A 95 -17.66 8.68 21.54
CA GLU A 95 -17.90 7.49 20.69
C GLU A 95 -19.13 7.69 19.78
N GLU A 96 -20.17 8.34 20.29
CA GLU A 96 -21.39 8.65 19.53
C GLU A 96 -21.10 9.65 18.41
N GLU A 97 -20.32 10.70 18.70
CA GLU A 97 -19.88 11.68 17.70
C GLU A 97 -19.08 11.02 16.58
N PHE A 98 -18.09 10.21 16.95
CA PHE A 98 -17.27 9.47 16.00
C PHE A 98 -18.13 8.54 15.14
N SER A 99 -19.08 7.84 15.75
CA SER A 99 -20.03 6.96 15.05
C SER A 99 -20.90 7.75 14.05
N ARG A 100 -21.39 8.93 14.42
CA ARG A 100 -22.13 9.83 13.51
C ARG A 100 -21.27 10.29 12.35
N MET A 101 -20.02 10.71 12.60
CA MET A 101 -19.08 11.11 11.56
C MET A 101 -18.82 9.96 10.58
N LYS A 102 -18.54 8.76 11.10
CA LYS A 102 -18.34 7.55 10.28
C LYS A 102 -19.56 7.24 9.42
N LYS A 103 -20.77 7.29 10.00
CA LYS A 103 -22.02 7.06 9.26
C LYS A 103 -22.22 8.10 8.15
N SER A 104 -21.95 9.37 8.44
CA SER A 104 -22.03 10.47 7.46
C SER A 104 -21.07 10.25 6.28
N SER A 105 -19.80 9.95 6.58
CA SER A 105 -18.78 9.65 5.57
C SER A 105 -19.17 8.45 4.69
N MET A 106 -19.69 7.37 5.29
CA MET A 106 -20.15 6.20 4.55
C MET A 106 -21.38 6.49 3.68
N ALA A 107 -22.30 7.35 4.14
CA ALA A 107 -23.43 7.80 3.33
C ALA A 107 -22.97 8.63 2.12
N LEU A 108 -21.94 9.47 2.28
CA LEU A 108 -21.33 10.20 1.17
C LEU A 108 -20.65 9.26 0.17
N VAL A 109 -19.90 8.26 0.65
CA VAL A 109 -19.32 7.21 -0.21
C VAL A 109 -20.39 6.46 -1.00
N ALA A 110 -21.54 6.16 -0.38
CA ALA A 110 -22.66 5.55 -1.08
C ALA A 110 -23.18 6.44 -2.22
N LYS A 111 -23.31 7.75 -2.00
CA LYS A 111 -23.67 8.73 -3.04
C LYS A 111 -22.61 8.87 -4.14
N MET A 112 -21.32 8.76 -3.80
CA MET A 112 -20.23 8.73 -4.79
C MET A 112 -20.36 7.51 -5.71
N ASN A 113 -20.68 6.34 -5.15
CA ASN A 113 -20.85 5.12 -5.94
C ASN A 113 -22.07 5.17 -6.88
N THR A 114 -23.11 5.94 -6.55
CA THR A 114 -24.27 6.14 -7.43
C THR A 114 -24.06 7.25 -8.47
N GLY A 115 -22.96 8.00 -8.41
CA GLY A 115 -22.70 9.12 -9.32
C GLY A 115 -23.62 10.32 -9.09
N SER A 116 -24.14 10.50 -7.87
CA SER A 116 -25.04 11.62 -7.56
C SER A 116 -24.34 12.98 -7.74
N SER A 117 -24.97 13.93 -8.45
CA SER A 117 -24.47 15.30 -8.61
C SER A 117 -24.33 16.08 -7.29
N SER A 118 -25.06 15.66 -6.25
CA SER A 118 -24.99 16.24 -4.90
C SER A 118 -23.64 16.08 -4.21
N VAL A 119 -22.80 15.15 -4.70
CA VAL A 119 -21.46 14.87 -4.15
C VAL A 119 -20.54 16.08 -4.30
N SER A 120 -20.69 16.89 -5.35
CA SER A 120 -19.88 18.08 -5.62
C SER A 120 -19.91 19.14 -4.50
N LYS A 121 -20.94 19.12 -3.65
CA LYS A 121 -21.09 20.05 -2.52
C LYS A 121 -20.26 19.65 -1.29
N TYR A 122 -19.71 18.45 -1.29
CA TYR A 122 -18.99 17.88 -0.15
C TYR A 122 -17.53 17.60 -0.53
N CYS A 123 -16.63 17.72 0.45
CA CYS A 123 -15.27 17.25 0.27
C CYS A 123 -15.27 15.72 0.17
N THR A 124 -14.86 15.19 -0.98
CA THR A 124 -14.70 13.75 -1.19
C THR A 124 -13.28 13.26 -0.91
N ARG A 125 -12.36 14.19 -0.62
CA ARG A 125 -10.95 13.88 -0.41
C ARG A 125 -10.77 12.93 0.78
N GLY A 126 -10.01 11.86 0.57
CA GLY A 126 -9.76 10.80 1.56
C GLY A 126 -10.87 9.74 1.65
N LEU A 127 -12.02 9.94 0.99
CA LEU A 127 -13.12 8.97 0.92
C LEU A 127 -13.08 8.11 -0.35
N GLU A 128 -12.25 8.48 -1.33
CA GLU A 128 -12.21 7.82 -2.64
C GLU A 128 -11.85 6.34 -2.49
N LYS A 129 -10.93 6.01 -1.58
CA LYS A 129 -10.50 4.63 -1.29
C LYS A 129 -11.63 3.72 -0.80
N HIS A 130 -12.72 4.31 -0.30
CA HIS A 130 -13.90 3.59 0.19
C HIS A 130 -14.95 3.37 -0.90
N THR A 131 -14.81 4.00 -2.07
CA THR A 131 -15.66 3.70 -3.22
C THR A 131 -15.51 2.24 -3.64
N ARG A 132 -16.58 1.64 -4.18
CA ARG A 132 -16.59 0.23 -4.57
C ARG A 132 -15.51 -0.07 -5.61
N VAL A 133 -15.33 0.84 -6.57
CA VAL A 133 -14.36 0.69 -7.65
C VAL A 133 -12.93 0.74 -7.11
N GLN A 134 -12.58 1.78 -6.34
CA GLN A 134 -11.21 1.91 -5.84
C GLN A 134 -10.86 0.85 -4.79
N SER A 135 -11.81 0.50 -3.91
CA SER A 135 -11.60 -0.57 -2.93
C SER A 135 -11.30 -1.92 -3.61
N ARG A 136 -12.09 -2.27 -4.64
CA ARG A 136 -11.85 -3.48 -5.45
C ARG A 136 -10.51 -3.41 -6.19
N GLN A 137 -10.18 -2.28 -6.80
CA GLN A 137 -8.91 -2.12 -7.50
C GLN A 137 -7.71 -2.29 -6.55
N ARG A 138 -7.77 -1.72 -5.34
CA ARG A 138 -6.71 -1.88 -4.34
C ARG A 138 -6.58 -3.31 -3.84
N LEU A 139 -7.71 -4.01 -3.67
CA LEU A 139 -7.68 -5.43 -3.31
C LEU A 139 -7.05 -6.26 -4.43
N LYS A 140 -7.46 -6.02 -5.68
CA LYS A 140 -6.89 -6.67 -6.85
C LYS A 140 -5.39 -6.42 -6.99
N ASN A 141 -4.94 -5.17 -6.89
CA ASN A 141 -3.51 -4.83 -6.97
C ASN A 141 -2.70 -5.54 -5.90
N ARG A 142 -3.21 -5.63 -4.66
CA ARG A 142 -2.54 -6.37 -3.58
C ARG A 142 -2.46 -7.86 -3.89
N TYR A 143 -3.58 -8.45 -4.30
CA TYR A 143 -3.62 -9.87 -4.67
C TYR A 143 -2.66 -10.18 -5.81
N ASP A 144 -2.74 -9.44 -6.93
CA ASP A 144 -1.89 -9.64 -8.10
C ASP A 144 -0.39 -9.46 -7.77
N SER A 145 -0.05 -8.52 -6.86
CA SER A 145 1.33 -8.31 -6.42
C SER A 145 1.83 -9.45 -5.54
N ILE A 146 0.99 -9.97 -4.63
CA ILE A 146 1.32 -11.12 -3.79
C ILE A 146 1.53 -12.36 -4.65
N CYS A 147 0.58 -12.68 -5.54
CA CYS A 147 0.70 -13.81 -6.45
C CYS A 147 1.97 -13.72 -7.29
N ALA A 148 2.26 -12.57 -7.89
CA ALA A 148 3.46 -12.40 -8.70
C ALA A 148 4.76 -12.62 -7.90
N VAL A 149 4.81 -12.19 -6.64
CA VAL A 149 5.96 -12.44 -5.76
C VAL A 149 6.10 -13.92 -5.43
N LEU A 150 5.00 -14.58 -5.05
CA LEU A 150 5.01 -16.02 -4.73
C LEU A 150 5.41 -16.86 -5.95
N ASP A 151 4.84 -16.57 -7.12
CA ASP A 151 5.19 -17.24 -8.38
C ASP A 151 6.67 -17.07 -8.71
N GLU A 152 7.27 -15.92 -8.38
CA GLU A 152 8.69 -15.70 -8.61
C GLU A 152 9.58 -16.40 -7.56
N GLN A 153 9.13 -16.46 -6.30
CA GLN A 153 9.81 -17.22 -5.25
C GLN A 153 9.83 -18.72 -5.58
N ASP A 154 8.73 -19.28 -6.07
CA ASP A 154 8.64 -20.68 -6.48
C ASP A 154 9.63 -20.97 -7.64
N LYS A 155 9.71 -20.08 -8.65
CA LYS A 155 10.69 -20.22 -9.73
C LYS A 155 12.13 -20.16 -9.23
N LEU A 156 12.45 -19.21 -8.35
CA LEU A 156 13.80 -19.11 -7.78
C LEU A 156 14.17 -20.38 -7.00
N TYR A 157 13.21 -20.94 -6.26
CA TYR A 157 13.39 -22.19 -5.53
C TYR A 157 13.67 -23.36 -6.48
N ASP A 158 12.89 -23.51 -7.55
CA ASP A 158 13.07 -24.57 -8.56
C ASP A 158 14.40 -24.43 -9.33
N GLU A 159 14.85 -23.19 -9.54
CA GLU A 159 16.15 -22.89 -10.16
C GLU A 159 17.34 -23.05 -9.18
N GLY A 160 17.09 -23.29 -7.89
CA GLY A 160 18.12 -23.44 -6.85
C GLY A 160 18.72 -22.13 -6.36
N PHE A 161 18.13 -20.98 -6.71
CA PHE A 161 18.53 -19.67 -6.22
C PHE A 161 17.82 -19.38 -4.89
N SER A 162 18.58 -19.10 -3.84
CA SER A 162 18.03 -18.61 -2.57
C SER A 162 18.39 -17.13 -2.38
N GLY A 163 17.38 -16.28 -2.23
CA GLY A 163 17.55 -14.88 -1.80
C GLY A 163 17.95 -13.86 -2.88
N ASP A 164 17.48 -14.00 -4.13
CA ASP A 164 17.60 -12.91 -5.13
C ASP A 164 16.52 -11.84 -4.87
N ASP A 165 16.80 -10.98 -3.89
CA ASP A 165 15.91 -9.89 -3.46
C ASP A 165 15.64 -8.89 -4.60
N GLU A 166 16.60 -8.69 -5.51
CA GLU A 166 16.47 -7.77 -6.64
C GLU A 166 15.45 -8.27 -7.67
N ARG A 167 15.42 -9.58 -7.92
CA ARG A 167 14.43 -10.19 -8.82
C ARG A 167 13.02 -10.11 -8.23
N ILE A 168 12.85 -10.40 -6.94
CA ILE A 168 11.57 -10.22 -6.24
C ILE A 168 11.12 -8.75 -6.24
N SER A 169 12.04 -7.83 -5.94
CA SER A 169 11.78 -6.38 -5.93
C SER A 169 11.30 -5.89 -7.29
N ARG A 170 11.94 -6.33 -8.39
CA ARG A 170 11.53 -5.98 -9.76
C ARG A 170 10.12 -6.48 -10.08
N VAL A 171 9.79 -7.72 -9.73
CA VAL A 171 8.45 -8.27 -9.96
C VAL A 171 7.39 -7.50 -9.17
N TYR A 172 7.62 -7.24 -7.89
CA TYR A 172 6.69 -6.44 -7.07
C TYR A 172 6.53 -5.01 -7.59
N SER A 173 7.64 -4.35 -7.93
CA SER A 173 7.66 -2.99 -8.48
C SER A 173 6.88 -2.90 -9.78
N SER A 174 7.02 -3.90 -10.66
CA SER A 174 6.26 -3.95 -11.92
C SER A 174 4.74 -3.93 -11.68
N ARG A 175 4.25 -4.66 -10.67
CA ARG A 175 2.83 -4.76 -10.33
C ARG A 175 2.29 -3.52 -9.60
N THR A 176 3.14 -2.85 -8.84
CA THR A 176 2.75 -1.69 -8.02
C THR A 176 3.00 -0.33 -8.69
N SER A 177 3.71 -0.30 -9.83
CA SER A 177 4.02 0.91 -10.63
C SER A 177 2.80 1.81 -10.88
N SER A 178 1.65 1.23 -11.23
CA SER A 178 0.39 1.96 -11.44
C SER A 178 -0.09 2.69 -10.19
N SER A 179 0.09 2.09 -9.01
CA SER A 179 -0.31 2.67 -7.72
C SER A 179 0.61 3.82 -7.33
N ILE A 180 1.90 3.71 -7.63
CA ILE A 180 2.89 4.77 -7.43
C ILE A 180 2.55 5.97 -8.32
N LEU A 181 2.31 5.75 -9.62
CA LEU A 181 1.94 6.81 -10.55
C LEU A 181 0.65 7.51 -10.10
N TRP A 182 -0.35 6.73 -9.68
CA TRP A 182 -1.61 7.30 -9.20
C TRP A 182 -1.40 8.15 -7.96
N ALA A 183 -0.60 7.69 -6.98
CA ALA A 183 -0.26 8.47 -5.79
C ALA A 183 0.45 9.79 -6.16
N HIS A 184 1.35 9.75 -7.15
CA HIS A 184 2.04 10.95 -7.63
C HIS A 184 1.07 11.96 -8.27
N VAL A 185 0.21 11.51 -9.19
CA VAL A 185 -0.83 12.35 -9.81
C VAL A 185 -1.75 12.98 -8.76
N VAL A 186 -2.16 12.18 -7.79
CA VAL A 186 -3.02 12.56 -6.66
C VAL A 186 -2.35 13.58 -5.76
N GLY A 187 -1.03 13.51 -5.55
CA GLY A 187 -0.25 14.50 -4.81
C GLY A 187 -0.09 15.82 -5.58
N LEU A 188 0.17 15.75 -6.90
CA LEU A 188 0.24 16.95 -7.74
C LEU A 188 -1.09 17.71 -7.79
N HIS A 189 -2.21 16.99 -7.75
CA HIS A 189 -3.52 17.62 -7.67
C HIS A 189 -3.69 18.38 -6.34
N ASP A 190 -3.37 17.75 -5.22
CA ASP A 190 -3.44 18.37 -3.90
C ASP A 190 -2.55 19.61 -3.78
N GLN A 191 -1.34 19.53 -4.32
CA GLN A 191 -0.42 20.68 -4.38
C GLN A 191 -1.09 21.86 -5.10
N LYS A 192 -1.63 21.64 -6.30
CA LYS A 192 -2.29 22.68 -7.10
C LYS A 192 -3.53 23.25 -6.41
N GLU A 193 -4.26 22.44 -5.65
CA GLU A 193 -5.41 22.92 -4.88
C GLU A 193 -4.97 23.78 -3.69
N ALA A 194 -3.91 23.38 -2.98
CA ALA A 194 -3.36 24.15 -1.86
C ALA A 194 -2.79 25.50 -2.32
N GLU A 195 -2.09 25.53 -3.46
CA GLU A 195 -1.51 26.75 -4.05
C GLU A 195 -2.56 27.83 -4.38
N LYS A 196 -3.84 27.46 -4.56
CA LYS A 196 -4.93 28.44 -4.80
C LYS A 196 -5.30 29.27 -3.57
N TYR A 197 -4.86 28.86 -2.38
CA TYR A 197 -5.18 29.53 -1.11
C TYR A 197 -4.00 30.34 -0.55
N LEU A 198 -2.87 30.36 -1.24
CA LEU A 198 -1.70 31.19 -0.94
C LEU A 198 -1.77 32.48 -1.75
#